data_AF-A0A931Q2T2-F1
#
_entry.id   AF-A0A931Q2T2-F1
#
_cell.length_a   1.000
_cell.length_b   1.000
_cell.length_c   1.000
_cell.angle_alpha   90.00
_cell.angle_beta   90.00
_cell.angle_gamma   90.00
#
_symmetry.space_group_name_H-M   'P 1'
#
loop_
_entity.id
_entity.type
_entity.pdbx_description
1 polymer ?
#
loop_
_entity_poly.entity_id
_entity_poly.type
_entity_poly.pdbx_seq_one_letter_code
_entity_poly.pdbx_strand_id
1 'polypeptide(L)'
;KEVNITSRYESLQRNNVVGDFQFVVLEKYLSQDNELPFWERVIMRIYFLLKKWSLSEERGFGLDQSNVLTEKFPLVVAPVTAIKLKRIYEEEE
;
A
#
# COMPACT_ATOMS: atom_id res chain seq x y z
N LYS A 1 2.15 17.16 20.46
CA LYS A 1 1.90 18.40 19.70
C LYS A 1 0.93 18.02 18.60
N GLU A 2 -0.37 18.25 18.79
CA GLU A 2 -1.42 17.82 17.86
C GLU A 2 -1.53 18.79 16.68
N VAL A 3 -1.75 18.26 15.48
CA VAL A 3 -1.84 19.04 14.24
C VAL A 3 -3.30 19.51 14.07
N ASN A 4 -3.48 20.82 13.92
CA ASN A 4 -4.80 21.42 13.78
C ASN A 4 -5.20 21.44 12.29
N ILE A 5 -6.29 20.74 11.95
CA ILE A 5 -6.69 20.38 10.58
C ILE A 5 -7.62 21.45 9.96
N THR A 6 -7.99 22.50 10.71
CA THR A 6 -8.90 23.55 10.23
C THR A 6 -8.19 24.58 9.34
N SER A 7 -8.84 24.95 8.22
CA SER A 7 -8.36 25.96 7.28
C SER A 7 -8.04 27.30 7.98
N ARG A 8 -6.97 27.99 7.53
CA ARG A 8 -6.50 29.27 8.09
C ARG A 8 -7.33 30.50 7.66
N TYR A 9 -8.33 30.33 6.80
CA TYR A 9 -9.18 31.41 6.30
C TYR A 9 -10.61 31.29 6.84
N GLU A 10 -11.12 32.34 7.50
CA GLU A 10 -12.43 32.35 8.16
C GLU A 10 -13.62 32.05 7.22
N SER A 11 -13.51 32.37 5.94
CA SER A 11 -14.55 32.10 4.93
C SER A 11 -14.67 30.61 4.58
N LEU A 12 -13.56 29.86 4.61
CA LEU A 12 -13.55 28.41 4.35
C LEU A 12 -13.88 27.60 5.61
N GLN A 13 -13.59 28.15 6.79
CA GLN A 13 -13.93 27.54 8.08
C GLN A 13 -15.44 27.45 8.30
N ARG A 14 -16.22 28.45 7.83
CA ARG A 14 -17.70 28.44 7.89
C ARG A 14 -18.36 27.34 7.07
N ASN A 15 -17.67 26.82 6.05
CA ASN A 15 -18.17 25.73 5.21
C ASN A 15 -17.61 24.35 5.64
N ASN A 16 -16.96 24.25 6.81
CA ASN A 16 -16.32 23.01 7.29
C ASN A 16 -15.34 22.37 6.28
N VAL A 17 -14.72 23.19 5.43
CA VAL A 17 -13.72 22.70 4.49
C VAL A 17 -12.43 22.46 5.27
N VAL A 18 -12.05 21.18 5.36
CA VAL A 18 -10.76 20.72 5.88
C VAL A 18 -9.65 21.51 5.16
N GLY A 19 -8.62 21.97 5.86
CA GLY A 19 -7.52 22.75 5.23
C GLY A 19 -6.85 22.01 4.06
N ASP A 20 -5.88 22.64 3.39
CA ASP A 20 -5.09 22.04 2.30
C ASP A 20 -4.16 20.92 2.81
N PHE A 21 -4.77 19.83 3.28
CA PHE A 21 -4.11 18.65 3.82
C PHE A 21 -4.59 17.44 3.03
N GLN A 22 -3.63 16.75 2.43
CA GLN A 22 -3.87 15.47 1.77
C GLN A 22 -3.24 14.36 2.61
N PHE A 23 -4.02 13.32 2.90
CA PHE A 23 -3.56 12.14 3.60
C PHE A 23 -3.14 11.09 2.58
N VAL A 24 -1.90 10.59 2.67
CA VAL A 24 -1.44 9.47 1.85
C VAL A 24 -1.51 8.20 2.69
N VAL A 25 -2.40 7.28 2.33
CA VAL A 25 -2.60 5.99 3.01
C VAL A 25 -1.85 4.91 2.24
N LEU A 26 -0.91 4.25 2.91
CA LEU A 26 -0.06 3.23 2.30
C LEU A 26 -0.68 1.84 2.43
N GLU A 27 -1.18 1.30 1.33
CA GLU A 27 -1.78 -0.03 1.29
C GLU A 27 -0.77 -1.09 0.79
N LYS A 28 -0.52 -2.09 1.62
CA LYS A 28 0.33 -3.25 1.28
C LYS A 28 -0.38 -4.19 0.29
N TYR A 29 0.30 -4.60 -0.77
CA TYR A 29 -0.10 -5.72 -1.63
C TYR A 29 0.97 -6.82 -1.68
N LEU A 30 0.56 -8.06 -1.96
CA LEU A 30 1.52 -9.16 -2.13
C LEU A 30 2.24 -9.04 -3.47
N SER A 31 3.57 -8.91 -3.46
CA SER A 31 4.33 -9.01 -4.71
C SER A 31 4.25 -10.43 -5.27
N GLN A 32 4.07 -10.55 -6.60
CA GLN A 32 4.10 -11.83 -7.31
C GLN A 32 5.50 -12.48 -7.29
N ASP A 33 6.53 -11.70 -7.00
CA ASP A 33 7.93 -12.13 -6.98
C ASP A 33 8.34 -12.84 -5.68
N ASN A 34 7.41 -13.01 -4.73
CA ASN A 34 7.68 -13.76 -3.50
C ASN A 34 7.65 -15.27 -3.79
N GLU A 35 8.80 -15.93 -3.69
CA GLU A 35 8.91 -17.39 -3.70
C GLU A 35 8.50 -17.95 -2.32
N LEU A 36 7.20 -18.13 -2.11
CA LEU A 36 6.67 -18.73 -0.88
C LEU A 36 6.36 -20.23 -1.07
N PRO A 37 6.70 -21.09 -0.08
CA PRO A 37 6.20 -22.47 -0.01
C PRO A 37 4.68 -22.54 -0.11
N PHE A 38 4.14 -23.67 -0.63
CA PHE A 38 2.70 -23.83 -0.89
C PHE A 38 1.80 -23.45 0.30
N TRP A 39 2.16 -23.88 1.51
CA TRP A 39 1.39 -23.58 2.73
C TRP A 39 1.36 -22.09 3.08
N GLU A 40 2.50 -21.41 2.97
CA GLU A 40 2.59 -19.96 3.19
C GLU A 40 1.77 -19.19 2.15
N ARG A 41 1.77 -19.66 0.89
CA ARG A 41 0.93 -19.08 -0.17
C ARG A 41 -0.56 -19.20 0.14
N VAL A 42 -1.01 -20.33 0.72
CA VAL A 42 -2.40 -20.53 1.16
C VAL A 42 -2.75 -19.58 2.31
N ILE A 43 -1.88 -19.48 3.32
CA ILE A 43 -2.07 -18.56 4.45
C ILE A 43 -2.17 -17.12 3.96
N MET A 44 -1.26 -16.68 3.09
CA MET A 44 -1.29 -15.33 2.53
C MET A 44 -2.57 -15.09 1.72
N ARG A 45 -3.04 -16.07 0.95
CA ARG A 45 -4.29 -15.94 0.18
C ARG A 45 -5.50 -15.75 1.09
N ILE A 46 -5.57 -16.48 2.20
CA ILE A 46 -6.63 -16.31 3.22
C ILE A 46 -6.52 -14.93 3.87
N TYR A 47 -5.31 -14.49 4.24
CA TYR A 47 -5.07 -13.15 4.80
C TYR A 47 -5.59 -12.03 3.87
N PHE A 48 -5.26 -12.07 2.58
CA PHE A 48 -5.73 -11.06 1.62
C PHE A 48 -7.22 -11.15 1.32
N LEU A 49 -7.82 -12.34 1.38
CA LEU A 49 -9.26 -12.50 1.28
C LEU A 49 -9.97 -11.80 2.46
N LEU A 50 -9.48 -12.02 3.68
CA LEU A 50 -9.99 -11.36 4.87
C LEU A 50 -9.74 -9.84 4.81
N LYS A 51 -8.55 -9.40 4.37
CA LYS A 51 -8.25 -7.97 4.18
C LYS A 51 -9.21 -7.31 3.17
N LYS A 52 -9.56 -8.00 2.09
CA LYS A 52 -10.52 -7.48 1.09
C LYS A 52 -11.93 -7.32 1.66
N TRP A 53 -12.34 -8.19 2.58
CA TRP A 53 -13.62 -8.09 3.28
C TRP A 53 -13.58 -7.14 4.48
N SER A 54 -12.38 -6.83 4.98
CA SER A 54 -12.17 -5.87 6.05
C SER A 54 -12.54 -4.45 5.60
N LEU A 55 -12.72 -3.59 6.60
CA LEU A 55 -12.88 -2.15 6.38
C LEU A 55 -11.66 -1.59 5.64
N SER A 56 -11.90 -0.71 4.66
CA SER A 56 -10.81 -0.04 3.95
C SER A 56 -10.04 0.86 4.92
N GLU A 57 -8.72 0.96 4.71
CA GLU A 57 -7.83 1.65 5.64
C GLU A 57 -8.22 3.12 5.79
N GLU A 58 -8.59 3.80 4.69
CA GLU A 58 -9.07 5.18 4.74
C GLU A 58 -10.35 5.37 5.59
N ARG A 59 -11.27 4.40 5.55
CA ARG A 59 -12.49 4.43 6.37
C ARG A 59 -12.20 4.04 7.82
N GLY A 60 -11.26 3.13 8.06
CA GLY A 60 -10.82 2.75 9.40
C GLY A 60 -10.17 3.91 10.16
N PHE A 61 -9.49 4.80 9.45
CA PHE A 61 -8.93 6.04 10.03
C PHE A 61 -9.96 7.17 10.20
N GLY A 62 -11.19 7.01 9.70
CA GLY A 62 -12.22 8.05 9.77
C GLY A 62 -11.90 9.28 8.90
N LEU A 63 -11.10 9.10 7.85
CA LEU A 63 -10.71 10.18 6.94
C LEU A 63 -11.79 10.39 5.87
N ASP A 64 -11.97 11.65 5.47
CA ASP A 64 -12.84 11.99 4.35
C ASP A 64 -12.18 11.58 3.02
N GLN A 65 -12.90 10.83 2.17
CA GLN A 65 -12.40 10.31 0.89
C GLN A 65 -11.96 11.44 -0.07
N SER A 66 -12.48 12.66 0.11
CA SER A 66 -12.10 13.82 -0.69
C SER A 66 -10.64 14.24 -0.51
N ASN A 67 -10.03 13.91 0.64
CA ASN A 67 -8.70 14.37 1.04
C ASN A 67 -7.70 13.20 1.22
N VAL A 68 -8.03 12.00 0.73
CA VAL A 68 -7.20 10.79 0.88
C VAL A 68 -6.72 10.28 -0.47
N LEU A 69 -5.42 10.01 -0.57
CA LEU A 69 -4.80 9.28 -1.65
C LEU A 69 -4.28 7.94 -1.14
N THR A 70 -4.74 6.84 -1.73
CA THR A 70 -4.23 5.50 -1.40
C THR A 70 -3.09 5.12 -2.32
N GLU A 71 -1.90 4.91 -1.78
CA GLU A 71 -0.71 4.48 -2.51
C GLU A 71 -0.37 3.03 -2.17
N LYS A 72 -0.11 2.21 -3.19
CA LYS A 72 0.12 0.77 -3.04
C LYS A 72 1.59 0.43 -3.12
N PHE A 73 2.08 -0.37 -2.17
CA PHE A 73 3.48 -0.82 -2.17
C PHE A 73 3.62 -2.34 -2.01
N PRO A 74 4.63 -2.95 -2.66
CA PRO A 74 4.83 -4.39 -2.61
C PRO A 74 5.35 -4.80 -1.23
N LEU A 75 4.67 -5.77 -0.61
CA LEU A 75 5.17 -6.49 0.55
C LEU A 75 6.08 -7.63 0.07
N VAL A 76 7.37 -7.52 0.38
CA VAL A 76 8.36 -8.57 0.13
C VAL A 76 8.56 -9.34 1.44
N VAL A 77 8.09 -10.58 1.48
CA VAL A 77 8.18 -11.48 2.64
C VAL A 77 9.35 -12.45 2.48
N ALA A 78 9.55 -12.95 1.25
CA ALA A 78 10.65 -13.85 0.89
C ALA A 78 11.23 -13.39 -0.45
N PRO A 79 12.40 -12.73 -0.46
CA PRO A 79 13.05 -12.39 -1.72
C PRO A 79 13.42 -13.67 -2.48
N VAL A 80 13.14 -13.68 -3.78
CA VAL A 80 13.59 -14.72 -4.72
C VAL A 80 15.07 -15.01 -4.52
N THR A 81 15.42 -16.29 -4.57
CA THR A 81 16.82 -16.73 -4.43
C THR A 81 17.66 -16.03 -5.50
N ALA A 82 18.78 -15.41 -5.12
CA ALA A 82 19.64 -14.72 -6.09
C ALA A 82 20.22 -15.72 -7.11
N ILE A 83 19.62 -15.79 -8.30
CA ILE A 83 20.09 -16.65 -9.38
C ILE A 83 21.39 -16.06 -9.93
N LYS A 84 22.49 -16.81 -9.82
CA LYS A 84 23.76 -16.45 -10.45
C LYS A 84 23.66 -16.74 -11.95
N LEU A 85 23.35 -15.72 -12.73
CA LEU A 85 23.33 -15.82 -14.20
C LEU A 85 24.77 -15.96 -14.70
N LYS A 86 25.02 -16.96 -15.55
CA LYS A 86 26.28 -17.11 -16.30
C LYS A 86 26.03 -16.72 -17.75
N ARG A 87 26.78 -15.74 -18.24
CA ARG A 87 26.75 -15.36 -19.65
C ARG A 87 27.27 -16.53 -20.50
N ILE A 88 26.50 -16.91 -21.50
CA ILE A 88 26.87 -17.89 -22.52
C ILE A 88 27.32 -17.10 -23.75
N TYR A 89 28.45 -17.47 -24.33
CA TYR A 89 28.88 -17.00 -25.64
C TYR A 89 28.65 -18.17 -26.59
N GLU A 90 27.95 -17.95 -27.70
CA GLU A 90 27.90 -18.92 -28.79
C GLU A 90 29.30 -18.96 -29.42
N GLU A 91 29.91 -20.14 -29.49
CA GLU A 91 31.10 -20.35 -30.31
C GLU A 91 30.61 -20.31 -31.78
N GLU A 92 30.98 -19.26 -32.50
CA GLU A 92 30.87 -19.24 -33.96
C GLU A 92 31.86 -20.29 -34.51
N GLU A 93 31.34 -21.43 -34.98
CA GLU A 93 32.06 -22.36 -35.87
C GLU A 93 32.31 -21.73 -37.24
#